data_AF-A0A7X2MRB5-F1
#
_entry.id   AF-A0A7X2MRB5-F1
#
_cell.length_a   1.000
_cell.length_b   1.000
_cell.length_c   1.000
_cell.angle_alpha   90.00
_cell.angle_beta   90.00
_cell.angle_gamma   90.00
#
_symmetry.space_group_name_H-M   'P 1'
#
loop_
_entity.id
_entity.type
_entity.pdbx_description
1 polymer ?
#
loop_
_entity_poly.entity_id
_entity_poly.type
_entity_poly.pdbx_seq_one_letter_code
_entity_poly.pdbx_strand_id
1 'polypeptide(L)' 'MKMTLSAQAMRVLGCLLEKQVTTPEQYPLSLNGVVVACNQKSNREPVMELSESEVQDQLDQLEKRHLITASSAAGQR' A
#
# COMPACT_ATOMS: atom_id res chain seq x y z
N MET A 1 -0.73 -21.91 -5.16
CA MET A 1 -1.76 -20.93 -5.58
C MET A 1 -1.13 -19.97 -6.57
N LYS A 2 -1.77 -19.72 -7.72
CA LYS A 2 -1.34 -18.67 -8.66
C LYS A 2 -2.21 -17.45 -8.38
N MET A 3 -1.62 -16.39 -7.84
CA MET A 3 -2.32 -15.14 -7.55
C MET A 3 -2.00 -14.13 -8.65
N THR A 4 -3.03 -13.64 -9.35
CA THR A 4 -2.88 -12.55 -10.32
C THR A 4 -3.31 -11.25 -9.67
N LEU A 5 -2.38 -10.31 -9.56
CA LEU A 5 -2.60 -8.96 -9.04
C LEU A 5 -2.49 -7.94 -10.18
N SER A 6 -3.25 -6.86 -10.10
CA SER A 6 -3.09 -5.72 -11.01
C SER A 6 -1.73 -5.05 -10.78
N ALA A 7 -1.23 -4.29 -11.76
CA ALA A 7 0.02 -3.53 -11.59
C ALA A 7 -0.04 -2.56 -10.39
N GLN A 8 -1.20 -1.94 -10.17
CA GLN A 8 -1.44 -1.04 -9.03
C GLN A 8 -1.46 -1.79 -7.70
N ALA A 9 -2.12 -2.95 -7.62
CA ALA A 9 -2.13 -3.77 -6.41
C ALA A 9 -0.73 -4.29 -6.05
N MET A 10 0.06 -4.71 -7.04
CA MET A 10 1.46 -5.09 -6.83
C MET A 10 2.29 -3.91 -6.33
N ARG A 11 2.06 -2.70 -6.86
CA ARG A 11 2.72 -1.48 -6.39
C ARG A 11 2.40 -1.21 -4.92
N VAL A 12 1.12 -1.20 -4.55
CA VAL A 12 0.67 -0.96 -3.18
C VAL A 12 1.28 -1.98 -2.21
N LEU A 13 1.20 -3.27 -2.54
CA LEU A 13 1.76 -4.34 -1.70
C LEU A 13 3.29 -4.21 -1.57
N GLY A 14 3.99 -3.95 -2.68
CA GLY A 14 5.43 -3.73 -2.66
C GLY A 14 5.84 -2.53 -1.81
N CYS A 15 5.06 -1.44 -1.83
CA CYS A 15 5.31 -0.27 -0.98
C CYS A 15 5.17 -0.62 0.51
N LEU A 16 4.14 -1.38 0.89
CA LEU A 16 3.96 -1.83 2.28
C LEU A 16 5.14 -2.71 2.73
N LEU A 17 5.57 -3.66 1.90
CA LEU A 17 6.71 -4.55 2.18
C LEU A 17 8.02 -3.76 2.31
N GLU A 18 8.29 -2.82 1.40
CA GLU A 18 9.47 -1.95 1.45
C GLU A 18 9.49 -1.15 2.75
N LYS A 19 8.40 -0.41 3.04
CA LYS A 19 8.36 0.52 4.18
C LYS A 19 8.34 -0.17 5.53
N GLN A 20 7.83 -1.40 5.62
CA GLN A 20 7.95 -2.21 6.83
C GLN A 20 9.42 -2.45 7.22
N VAL A 21 10.31 -2.61 6.24
CA VAL A 21 11.74 -2.89 6.47
C VAL A 21 12.57 -1.61 6.53
N THR A 22 12.34 -0.67 5.61
CA THR A 22 13.20 0.52 5.47
C THR A 22 12.83 1.66 6.42
N THR A 23 11.57 1.73 6.83
CA THR A 23 11.03 2.82 7.69
C THR A 23 10.04 2.25 8.72
N PRO A 24 10.49 1.32 9.58
CA PRO A 24 9.62 0.62 10.54
C PRO A 24 8.93 1.55 11.53
N GLU A 25 9.50 2.72 11.81
CA GLU A 25 8.94 3.74 12.70
C GLU A 25 7.68 4.41 12.14
N GLN A 26 7.48 4.35 10.83
CA GLN A 26 6.28 4.89 10.14
C GLN A 26 5.25 3.79 9.85
N TYR A 27 5.55 2.53 10.17
CA TYR A 27 4.67 1.40 9.91
C TYR A 27 3.83 1.07 11.16
N PRO A 28 2.51 0.83 11.04
CA PRO A 28 1.71 0.74 9.81
C PRO A 28 1.47 2.10 9.12
N LEU A 29 1.47 2.10 7.79
CA LEU A 29 1.24 3.31 7.00
C LEU A 29 -0.23 3.75 7.03
N SER A 30 -0.46 5.06 7.04
CA SER A 30 -1.76 5.66 6.71
C SER A 30 -2.03 5.60 5.20
N LEU A 31 -3.28 5.82 4.78
CA LEU A 31 -3.65 5.88 3.35
C LEU A 31 -2.76 6.86 2.56
N ASN A 32 -2.58 8.08 3.06
CA ASN A 32 -1.70 9.06 2.43
C ASN A 32 -0.22 8.57 2.38
N GLY A 33 0.25 7.88 3.42
CA GLY A 33 1.58 7.27 3.42
C GLY A 33 1.76 6.24 2.29
N VAL A 34 0.73 5.44 2.02
CA VAL A 34 0.72 4.48 0.91
C VAL A 34 0.71 5.21 -0.44
N VAL A 35 -0.09 6.27 -0.60
CA VAL A 35 -0.13 7.09 -1.83
C VAL A 35 1.25 7.67 -2.15
N VAL A 36 1.88 8.32 -1.16
CA VAL A 36 3.23 8.90 -1.31
C VAL A 36 4.25 7.82 -1.68
N ALA A 37 4.19 6.65 -1.04
CA ALA A 37 5.08 5.54 -1.36
C ALA A 37 4.84 5.00 -2.78
N CYS A 38 3.60 4.90 -3.25
CA CYS A 38 3.28 4.41 -4.59
C CYS A 38 3.80 5.32 -5.69
N ASN A 39 3.75 6.64 -5.44
CA ASN A 39 4.08 7.72 -6.37
C ASN A 39 5.53 8.25 -6.20
N GLN A 40 6.36 7.55 -5.43
CA GLN A 40 7.75 7.93 -5.21
C GLN A 40 8.52 7.97 -6.56
N LYS A 41 9.32 9.02 -6.79
CA LYS A 41 10.10 9.18 -8.03
C LYS A 41 11.33 8.27 -8.10
N SER A 42 11.82 7.81 -6.96
CA SER A 42 12.94 6.87 -6.85
C SER A 42 12.44 5.48 -6.49
N ASN A 43 13.17 4.45 -6.92
CA ASN A 43 12.86 3.04 -6.65
C ASN A 43 11.46 2.62 -7.11
N ARG A 44 10.94 3.24 -8.19
CA ARG A 44 9.67 2.89 -8.83
C ARG A 44 9.86 2.81 -10.33
N GLU A 45 9.46 1.69 -10.92
CA GLU A 45 9.43 1.50 -12.36
C GLU A 45 8.14 0.75 -12.75
N PRO A 46 7.26 1.33 -13.58
CA PRO A 46 7.24 2.75 -13.97
C PRO A 46 6.91 3.66 -12.78
N VAL A 47 7.30 4.94 -12.84
CA VAL A 47 6.76 5.94 -11.92
C VAL A 47 5.26 6.07 -12.18
N MET A 48 4.46 6.06 -11.11
CA MET A 48 2.99 6.15 -11.17
C MET A 48 2.52 7.43 -10.49
N GLU A 49 1.31 7.86 -10.83
CA GLU A 49 0.59 8.96 -10.19
C GLU A 49 -0.81 8.48 -9.82
N LEU A 50 -0.88 7.62 -8.81
CA LEU A 50 -2.14 7.07 -8.31
C LEU A 50 -2.83 8.10 -7.41
N SER A 51 -4.14 8.25 -7.61
CA SER A 51 -5.01 9.02 -6.71
C SER A 51 -5.24 8.27 -5.39
N GLU A 52 -5.66 9.02 -4.37
CA GLU A 52 -6.02 8.44 -3.07
C GLU A 52 -7.14 7.41 -3.17
N SER A 53 -8.16 7.66 -4.01
CA SER A 53 -9.25 6.72 -4.27
C SER A 53 -8.79 5.44 -4.94
N GLU A 54 -7.90 5.53 -5.95
CA GLU A 54 -7.35 4.33 -6.60
C GLU A 54 -6.56 3.47 -5.62
N VAL A 55 -5.76 4.10 -4.75
CA VAL A 55 -5.00 3.40 -3.72
C VAL A 55 -5.93 2.77 -2.68
N GLN A 56 -6.96 3.48 -2.23
CA GLN A 56 -7.96 2.94 -1.31
C GLN A 56 -8.66 1.71 -1.91
N ASP A 57 -9.08 1.78 -3.18
CA ASP A 57 -9.72 0.66 -3.87
C ASP A 57 -8.79 -0.57 -3.94
N GLN A 58 -7.49 -0.36 -4.17
CA GLN A 58 -6.52 -1.47 -4.17
C GLN A 58 -6.30 -2.04 -2.75
N LEU A 59 -6.22 -1.20 -1.72
CA LEU A 59 -6.10 -1.65 -0.33
C LEU A 59 -7.30 -2.52 0.06
N ASP A 60 -8.52 -2.06 -0.23
CA ASP A 60 -9.75 -2.81 0.03
C ASP A 60 -9.77 -4.17 -0.68
N GLN A 61 -9.30 -4.22 -1.93
CA GLN A 61 -9.18 -5.47 -2.68
C GLN A 61 -8.13 -6.43 -2.11
N LEU A 62 -6.98 -5.89 -1.67
CA LEU A 62 -5.91 -6.68 -1.05
C LEU A 62 -6.34 -7.22 0.32
N GLU A 63 -7.09 -6.44 1.09
CA GLU A 63 -7.62 -6.85 2.39
C GLU A 63 -8.67 -7.96 2.24
N LYS A 64 -9.59 -7.84 1.27
CA LYS A 64 -10.56 -8.90 0.93
C LYS A 64 -9.90 -10.22 0.51
N ARG A 65 -8.67 -10.16 -0.02
CA ARG A 65 -7.86 -11.33 -0.37
C ARG A 65 -6.96 -11.81 0.78
N HIS A 66 -7.06 -11.19 1.96
CA HIS A 66 -6.24 -11.46 3.15
C HIS A 66 -4.73 -11.30 2.90
N LEU A 67 -4.35 -10.42 1.97
CA LEU A 67 -2.95 -10.10 1.67
C LEU A 67 -2.42 -8.97 2.55
N ILE A 68 -3.31 -8.15 3.08
CA ILE A 68 -3.03 -7.10 4.06
C ILE A 68 -4.10 -7.13 5.15
N THR A 69 -3.88 -6.39 6.23
CA THR A 69 -4.86 -6.23 7.31
C THR A 69 -4.90 -4.76 7.71
N ALA A 70 -6.10 -4.17 7.77
CA ALA A 70 -6.25 -2.84 8.33
C ALA A 70 -5.97 -2.89 9.84
N SER A 71 -4.94 -2.16 10.27
CA SER A 71 -4.73 -1.91 11.69
C SER A 71 -5.67 -0.78 12.10
N SER A 72 -6.86 -1.13 12.61
CA SER A 72 -7.63 -0.14 13.36
C SER A 72 -6.92 0.05 14.70
N ALA A 73 -6.31 1.22 14.89
CA ALA A 73 -6.02 1.69 16.24
C ALA A 73 -7.38 1.98 16.90
N ALA A 74 -8.05 0.93 17.38
CA ALA A 74 -9.27 1.00 18.16
C ALA A 74 -8.94 1.70 19.49
N GLY A 75 -8.89 3.03 19.46
CA GLY A 75 -8.50 3.84 20.61
C GLY A 75 -8.34 5.34 20.36
N GLN A 76 -8.42 5.82 19.11
CA GLN A 76 -8.40 7.26 18.81
C GLN A 76 -9.56 7.62 17.88
N ARG A 77 -10.76 7.71 18.46
CA ARG A 77 -11.90 8.42 17.88
C ARG A 77 -12.33 9.48 18.87
#